data_AF-A0A238V8S6-F1
#
_entry.id   AF-A0A238V8S6-F1
#
_cell.length_a   1.000
_cell.length_b   1.000
_cell.length_c   1.000
_cell.angle_alpha   90.00
_cell.angle_beta   90.00
_cell.angle_gamma   90.00
#
_symmetry.space_group_name_H-M   'P 1'
#
loop_
_entity.id
_entity.type
_entity.pdbx_description
1 polymer ?
#
loop_
_entity_poly.entity_id
_entity_poly.type
_entity_poly.pdbx_seq_one_letter_code
_entity_poly.pdbx_strand_id
1 'polypeptide(L)'
;MMTMSATPSKYQSVFRGTLNVLIMLLGLASGVAQLAEFPARIAQWALTAVCLACLLYFVVRFWQIAFVLKIRQLRGEVVEKTQALALQRVGHQRYLDAIQRISDREKPLFQETLEVTVTVGADDDSDRIVEKRVTTPGPLLTHRTMRPIVPTYDDRIVRLDDVAFKAYRQTSGTITALPLEQTRLLRVWMIFDPAMTSPTEWQVEYRPRGLWRPLRERGWDQLVWEDRLPTAAGTPSAFTRFQVTFSFPENAKPPSVKEREGYGVIEEPVRGPSGRWEMVWRDEKPAGRRYIWDLTQSVGGP
;
A
#
# COMPACT_ATOMS: atom_id res chain seq x y z
N MET A 1 -7.65 -54.03 -14.95
CA MET A 1 -6.54 -54.55 -14.13
C MET A 1 -5.25 -53.97 -14.70
N MET A 2 -4.76 -52.86 -14.15
CA MET A 2 -3.56 -52.16 -14.63
C MET A 2 -2.46 -52.40 -13.59
N THR A 3 -1.47 -53.22 -13.93
CA THR A 3 -0.30 -53.47 -13.08
C THR A 3 0.63 -52.26 -13.14
N MET A 4 0.67 -51.48 -12.05
CA MET A 4 1.71 -50.48 -11.82
C MET A 4 3.08 -51.18 -11.73
N SER A 5 3.95 -50.93 -12.70
CA SER A 5 5.37 -51.28 -12.56
C SER A 5 6.01 -50.32 -11.55
N ALA A 6 6.44 -50.85 -10.40
CA ALA A 6 7.18 -50.10 -9.41
C ALA A 6 8.58 -49.83 -9.95
N THR A 7 8.86 -48.58 -10.32
CA THR A 7 10.22 -48.14 -10.64
C THR A 7 11.04 -48.17 -9.34
N PRO A 8 12.20 -48.88 -9.31
CA PRO A 8 13.03 -48.92 -8.10
C PRO A 8 13.49 -47.50 -7.76
N SER A 9 13.24 -47.08 -6.53
CA SER A 9 13.53 -45.71 -6.11
C SER A 9 15.04 -45.46 -6.20
N LYS A 10 15.43 -44.30 -6.75
CA LYS A 10 16.85 -43.85 -6.85
C LYS A 10 17.61 -43.91 -5.51
N TYR A 11 16.91 -44.02 -4.39
CA TYR A 11 17.49 -44.15 -3.05
C TYR A 11 18.00 -45.57 -2.75
N GLN A 12 17.38 -46.63 -3.30
CA GLN A 12 17.86 -48.01 -3.12
C GLN A 12 19.18 -48.28 -3.86
N SER A 13 19.40 -47.65 -5.02
CA SER A 13 20.65 -47.82 -5.77
C SER A 13 21.82 -47.10 -5.10
N VAL A 14 21.58 -45.91 -4.53
CA VAL A 14 22.62 -45.15 -3.81
C VAL A 14 23.01 -45.86 -2.51
N PHE A 15 22.04 -46.39 -1.75
CA PHE A 15 22.30 -47.10 -0.50
C PHE A 15 23.06 -48.42 -0.72
N ARG A 16 22.69 -49.19 -1.76
CA ARG A 16 23.46 -50.40 -2.13
C ARG A 16 24.86 -50.07 -2.62
N GLY A 17 25.02 -48.98 -3.38
CA GLY A 17 26.32 -48.52 -3.86
C GLY A 17 27.27 -48.12 -2.71
N THR A 18 26.79 -47.37 -1.72
CA THR A 18 27.62 -46.96 -0.57
C THR A 18 27.93 -48.11 0.38
N LEU A 19 26.99 -49.05 0.58
CA LEU A 19 27.23 -50.25 1.37
C LEU A 19 28.32 -51.13 0.74
N ASN A 20 28.29 -51.32 -0.59
CA ASN A 20 29.28 -52.12 -1.30
C ASN A 20 30.68 -51.49 -1.23
N VAL A 21 30.80 -50.15 -1.31
CA VAL A 21 32.08 -49.45 -1.16
C VAL A 21 32.62 -49.58 0.27
N LEU A 22 31.76 -49.51 1.29
CA LEU A 22 32.16 -49.71 2.69
C LEU A 22 32.68 -51.14 2.93
N ILE A 23 31.96 -52.15 2.43
CA ILE A 23 32.35 -53.56 2.53
C ILE A 23 33.67 -53.80 1.80
N MET A 24 33.85 -53.19 0.62
CA MET A 24 35.09 -53.29 -0.15
C MET A 24 36.27 -52.63 0.58
N LEU A 25 36.08 -51.46 1.19
CA LEU A 25 37.12 -50.76 1.96
C LEU A 25 37.50 -51.51 3.25
N LEU A 26 36.51 -52.08 3.96
CA LEU A 26 36.75 -52.93 5.13
C LEU A 26 37.47 -54.23 4.74
N GLY A 27 37.09 -54.83 3.61
CA GLY A 27 37.76 -56.00 3.05
C GLY A 27 39.21 -55.72 2.66
N LEU A 28 39.46 -54.59 2.01
CA LEU A 28 40.82 -54.16 1.65
C LEU A 28 41.67 -53.82 2.88
N ALA A 29 41.11 -53.12 3.87
CA ALA A 29 41.83 -52.81 5.11
C ALA A 29 42.17 -54.08 5.92
N SER A 30 41.25 -55.05 5.96
CA SER A 30 41.48 -56.36 6.58
C SER A 30 42.56 -57.17 5.85
N GLY A 31 42.52 -57.18 4.50
CA GLY A 31 43.53 -57.87 3.68
C GLY A 31 44.93 -57.26 3.79
N VAL A 32 45.04 -55.93 3.84
CA VAL A 32 46.33 -55.23 4.01
C VAL A 32 46.90 -55.43 5.42
N ALA A 33 46.05 -55.51 6.45
CA ALA A 33 46.47 -55.79 7.82
C ALA A 33 46.98 -57.24 8.03
N GLN A 34 46.52 -58.20 7.22
CA GLN A 34 46.99 -59.59 7.27
C GLN A 34 48.30 -59.84 6.52
N LEU A 35 48.61 -59.02 5.50
CA LEU A 35 49.80 -59.19 4.65
C LEU A 35 51.05 -58.46 5.14
N ALA A 36 50.93 -57.59 6.13
CA ALA A 36 52.05 -56.83 6.66
C ALA A 36 52.16 -57.04 8.17
N GLU A 37 53.30 -57.57 8.63
CA GLU A 37 53.63 -57.84 10.04
C GLU A 37 53.79 -56.53 10.85
N PHE A 38 52.77 -55.67 10.86
CA PHE A 38 52.81 -54.43 11.60
C PHE A 38 52.63 -54.68 13.11
N PRO A 39 53.33 -53.92 13.97
CA PRO A 39 53.06 -53.92 15.40
C PRO A 39 51.59 -53.62 15.66
N ALA A 40 50.93 -54.43 16.52
CA ALA A 40 49.47 -54.39 16.74
C ALA A 40 48.89 -52.97 16.99
N ARG A 41 49.69 -52.07 17.57
CA ARG A 41 49.31 -50.66 17.80
C ARG A 41 49.11 -49.87 16.50
N ILE A 42 49.96 -50.05 15.49
CA ILE A 42 49.90 -49.31 14.22
C ILE A 42 48.68 -49.78 13.40
N ALA A 43 48.42 -51.08 13.37
CA ALA A 43 47.24 -51.65 12.74
C ALA A 43 45.94 -51.13 13.39
N GLN A 44 45.92 -50.99 14.71
CA GLN A 44 44.78 -50.42 15.44
C GLN A 44 44.54 -48.95 15.08
N TRP A 45 45.58 -48.11 15.04
CA TRP A 45 45.44 -46.70 14.63
C TRP A 45 44.96 -46.56 13.18
N ALA A 46 45.49 -47.36 12.26
CA ALA A 46 45.06 -47.37 10.87
C ALA A 46 43.57 -47.77 10.73
N LEU A 47 43.14 -48.83 11.43
CA LEU A 47 41.74 -49.25 11.43
C LEU A 47 40.82 -48.17 12.01
N THR A 48 41.24 -47.53 13.12
CA THR A 48 40.46 -46.47 13.76
C THR A 48 40.32 -45.26 12.82
N ALA A 49 41.39 -44.86 12.13
CA ALA A 49 41.37 -43.77 11.16
C ALA A 49 40.46 -44.07 9.96
N VAL A 50 40.48 -45.31 9.44
CA VAL A 50 39.57 -45.75 8.36
C VAL A 50 38.12 -45.74 8.84
N CYS A 51 37.83 -46.25 10.03
CA CYS A 51 36.49 -46.18 10.63
C CYS A 51 36.01 -44.73 10.78
N LEU A 52 36.87 -43.82 11.25
CA LEU A 52 36.54 -42.41 11.45
C LEU A 52 36.28 -41.70 10.11
N ALA A 53 37.09 -41.97 9.09
CA ALA A 53 36.89 -41.45 7.74
C ALA A 53 35.58 -41.96 7.11
N CYS A 54 35.27 -43.25 7.28
CA CYS A 54 33.99 -43.82 6.83
C CYS A 54 32.81 -43.18 7.57
N LEU A 55 32.90 -43.02 8.89
CA LEU A 55 31.85 -42.40 9.69
C LEU A 55 31.61 -40.94 9.28
N LEU A 56 32.68 -40.17 9.08
CA LEU A 56 32.61 -38.79 8.61
C LEU A 56 31.96 -38.70 7.21
N TYR A 57 32.33 -39.60 6.31
CA TYR A 57 31.70 -39.70 4.99
C TYR A 57 30.19 -39.94 5.09
N PHE A 58 29.75 -40.87 5.95
CA PHE A 58 28.32 -41.14 6.15
C PHE A 58 27.59 -39.96 6.79
N VAL A 59 28.18 -39.28 7.78
CA VAL A 59 27.59 -38.09 8.40
C VAL A 59 27.40 -36.99 7.36
N VAL A 60 28.43 -36.69 6.56
CA VAL A 60 28.36 -35.67 5.50
C VAL A 60 27.30 -36.06 4.45
N ARG A 61 27.26 -37.32 4.01
CA ARG A 61 26.25 -37.79 3.05
C ARG A 61 24.84 -37.71 3.60
N PHE A 62 24.63 -38.13 4.85
CA PHE A 62 23.33 -38.02 5.51
C PHE A 62 22.90 -36.56 5.63
N TRP A 63 23.82 -35.67 6.01
CA TRP A 63 23.54 -34.25 6.14
C TRP A 63 23.22 -33.60 4.79
N GLN A 64 23.94 -33.96 3.71
CA GLN A 64 23.62 -33.52 2.35
C GLN A 64 22.20 -33.94 1.92
N ILE A 65 21.81 -35.20 2.20
CA ILE A 65 20.46 -35.70 1.88
C ILE A 65 19.41 -34.94 2.71
N ALA A 66 19.62 -34.81 4.01
CA ALA A 66 18.71 -34.08 4.90
C ALA A 66 18.55 -32.62 4.47
N PHE A 67 19.64 -31.96 4.07
CA PHE A 67 19.63 -30.59 3.59
C PHE A 67 18.87 -30.44 2.27
N VAL A 68 19.09 -31.34 1.30
CA VAL A 68 18.34 -31.34 0.03
C VAL A 68 16.85 -31.59 0.25
N LEU A 69 16.49 -32.51 1.15
CA LEU A 69 15.10 -32.77 1.51
C LEU A 69 14.47 -31.54 2.18
N LYS A 70 15.19 -30.89 3.10
CA LYS A 70 14.70 -29.68 3.78
C LYS A 70 14.51 -28.51 2.81
N ILE A 71 15.43 -28.30 1.87
CA ILE A 71 15.28 -27.28 0.81
C ILE A 71 14.06 -27.58 -0.05
N ARG A 72 13.83 -28.85 -0.43
CA ARG A 72 12.65 -29.21 -1.23
C ARG A 72 11.35 -28.95 -0.47
N GLN A 73 11.31 -29.28 0.81
CA GLN A 73 10.16 -28.98 1.66
C GLN A 73 9.90 -27.47 1.74
N LEU A 74 10.94 -26.68 2.07
CA LEU A 74 10.82 -25.23 2.18
C LEU A 74 10.40 -24.58 0.86
N ARG A 75 10.91 -25.07 -0.29
CA ARG A 75 10.46 -24.61 -1.61
C ARG A 75 8.99 -24.94 -1.85
N GLY A 76 8.52 -26.12 -1.44
CA GLY A 76 7.11 -26.49 -1.50
C GLY A 76 6.23 -25.54 -0.69
N GLU A 77 6.60 -25.29 0.57
CA GLU A 77 5.88 -24.38 1.47
C GLU A 77 5.84 -22.95 0.91
N VAL A 78 6.97 -22.45 0.36
CA VAL A 78 7.02 -21.12 -0.27
C VAL A 78 6.08 -21.05 -1.47
N VAL A 79 6.08 -22.06 -2.35
CA VAL A 79 5.18 -22.09 -3.52
C VAL A 79 3.72 -22.09 -3.09
N GLU A 80 3.35 -22.93 -2.12
CA GLU A 80 2.00 -23.00 -1.58
C GLU A 80 1.54 -21.66 -0.99
N LYS A 81 2.36 -21.04 -0.14
CA LYS A 81 2.05 -19.72 0.46
C LYS A 81 1.97 -18.63 -0.61
N THR A 82 2.83 -18.66 -1.62
CA THR A 82 2.80 -17.69 -2.72
C THR A 82 1.53 -17.86 -3.56
N GLN A 83 1.10 -19.10 -3.83
CA GLN A 83 -0.15 -19.37 -4.54
C GLN A 83 -1.38 -18.94 -3.73
N ALA A 84 -1.40 -19.21 -2.42
CA ALA A 84 -2.48 -18.77 -1.55
C ALA A 84 -2.59 -17.23 -1.50
N LEU A 85 -1.46 -16.52 -1.39
CA LEU A 85 -1.43 -15.06 -1.46
C LEU A 85 -1.88 -14.53 -2.83
N ALA A 86 -1.48 -15.18 -3.92
CA ALA A 86 -1.91 -14.80 -5.26
C ALA A 86 -3.43 -14.95 -5.43
N LEU A 87 -4.02 -16.05 -4.96
CA LEU A 87 -5.46 -16.27 -4.98
C LEU A 87 -6.20 -15.22 -4.13
N GLN A 88 -5.70 -14.93 -2.93
CA GLN A 88 -6.29 -13.91 -2.07
C GLN A 88 -6.23 -12.52 -2.72
N ARG A 89 -5.11 -12.16 -3.37
CA ARG A 89 -4.96 -10.89 -4.10
C ARG A 89 -5.93 -10.80 -5.27
N VAL A 90 -6.09 -11.87 -6.05
CA VAL A 90 -7.07 -11.89 -7.16
C VAL A 90 -8.49 -11.73 -6.63
N GLY A 91 -8.84 -12.40 -5.53
CA GLY A 91 -10.13 -12.23 -4.87
C GLY A 91 -10.35 -10.80 -4.40
N HIS A 92 -9.37 -10.22 -3.70
CA HIS A 92 -9.42 -8.83 -3.24
C HIS A 92 -9.61 -7.85 -4.39
N GLN A 93 -8.86 -8.02 -5.49
CA GLN A 93 -9.00 -7.17 -6.67
C GLN A 93 -10.41 -7.22 -7.25
N ARG A 94 -11.04 -8.40 -7.34
CA ARG A 94 -12.41 -8.52 -7.83
C ARG A 94 -13.42 -7.77 -6.97
N TYR A 95 -13.22 -7.72 -5.65
CA TYR A 95 -14.05 -6.93 -4.75
C TYR A 95 -13.87 -5.43 -4.99
N LEU A 96 -12.62 -4.97 -5.11
CA LEU A 96 -12.33 -3.57 -5.44
C LEU A 96 -12.97 -3.17 -6.78
N ASP A 97 -12.83 -4.00 -7.81
CA ASP A 97 -13.43 -3.79 -9.13
C ASP A 97 -14.97 -3.76 -9.07
N ALA A 98 -15.58 -4.56 -8.18
CA ALA A 98 -17.02 -4.57 -7.98
C ALA A 98 -17.49 -3.29 -7.27
N ILE A 99 -16.82 -2.88 -6.19
CA ILE A 99 -17.09 -1.63 -5.47
C ILE A 99 -16.95 -0.44 -6.41
N GLN A 100 -15.90 -0.43 -7.23
CA GLN A 100 -15.65 0.63 -8.19
C GLN A 100 -16.77 0.74 -9.23
N ARG A 101 -17.24 -0.40 -9.78
CA ARG A 101 -18.39 -0.44 -10.69
C ARG A 101 -19.69 0.03 -10.04
N ILE A 102 -19.90 -0.25 -8.75
CA ILE A 102 -21.06 0.26 -7.99
C ILE A 102 -20.93 1.78 -7.89
N SER A 103 -19.78 2.28 -7.44
CA SER A 103 -19.53 3.72 -7.29
C SER A 103 -19.63 4.49 -8.60
N ASP A 104 -19.14 3.94 -9.72
CA ASP A 104 -19.17 4.65 -11.02
C ASP A 104 -20.58 4.71 -11.63
N ARG A 105 -21.49 3.84 -11.20
CA ARG A 105 -22.88 3.78 -11.68
C ARG A 105 -23.86 4.49 -10.75
N GLU A 106 -23.44 4.83 -9.55
CA GLU A 106 -24.28 5.52 -8.58
C GLU A 106 -24.48 6.97 -9.04
N LYS A 107 -25.71 7.30 -9.44
CA LYS A 107 -26.10 8.70 -9.58
C LYS A 107 -26.08 9.32 -8.18
N PRO A 108 -25.66 10.58 -8.00
CA PRO A 108 -25.68 11.20 -6.68
C PRO A 108 -27.11 11.20 -6.14
N LEU A 109 -27.38 10.32 -5.17
CA LEU A 109 -28.61 10.30 -4.39
C LEU A 109 -28.46 11.25 -3.20
N PHE A 110 -27.68 12.32 -3.32
CA PHE A 110 -27.46 13.26 -2.23
C PHE A 110 -27.10 14.63 -2.79
N GLN A 111 -27.31 15.64 -1.97
CA GLN A 111 -26.79 16.99 -2.17
C GLN A 111 -25.77 17.28 -1.09
N GLU A 112 -24.75 18.08 -1.39
CA GLU A 112 -23.69 18.34 -0.43
C GLU A 112 -23.11 19.74 -0.52
N THR A 113 -22.86 20.35 0.63
CA THR A 113 -21.98 21.52 0.75
C THR A 113 -20.59 21.06 1.16
N LEU A 114 -19.56 21.51 0.45
CA LEU A 114 -18.17 21.15 0.68
C LEU A 114 -17.34 22.39 1.04
N GLU A 115 -16.71 22.35 2.21
CA GLU A 115 -15.70 23.31 2.63
C GLU A 115 -14.36 22.60 2.83
N VAL A 116 -13.34 23.00 2.07
CA VAL A 116 -12.01 22.42 2.14
C VAL A 116 -11.06 23.44 2.76
N THR A 117 -10.39 23.09 3.84
CA THR A 117 -9.26 23.85 4.37
C THR A 117 -7.96 23.20 3.92
N VAL A 118 -7.22 23.93 3.09
CA VAL A 118 -5.89 23.56 2.62
C VAL A 118 -4.86 24.25 3.51
N THR A 119 -4.17 23.49 4.36
CA THR A 119 -3.10 24.01 5.21
C THR A 119 -1.74 23.72 4.59
N VAL A 120 -1.01 24.78 4.22
CA VAL A 120 0.40 24.71 3.84
C VAL A 120 1.24 24.67 5.11
N GLY A 121 1.82 23.51 5.40
CA GLY A 121 2.70 23.32 6.56
C GLY A 121 3.97 24.16 6.46
N ALA A 122 4.59 24.41 7.61
CA ALA A 122 5.95 24.95 7.65
C ALA A 122 6.98 23.89 7.16
N ASP A 123 6.61 22.62 7.26
CA ASP A 123 7.38 21.44 6.86
C ASP A 123 6.48 20.39 6.20
N ASP A 124 7.06 19.27 5.80
CA ASP A 124 6.36 18.19 5.12
C ASP A 124 5.33 17.45 6.00
N ASP A 125 5.48 17.49 7.32
CA ASP A 125 4.65 16.74 8.27
C ASP A 125 3.47 17.57 8.80
N SER A 126 3.52 18.89 8.62
CA SER A 126 2.48 19.84 9.00
C SER A 126 1.50 20.17 7.87
N ASP A 127 1.71 19.62 6.67
CA ASP A 127 0.75 19.68 5.57
C ASP A 127 -0.54 18.95 5.96
N ARG A 128 -1.68 19.62 5.80
CA ARG A 128 -2.97 19.10 6.26
C ARG A 128 -4.11 19.58 5.36
N ILE A 129 -4.99 18.66 5.02
CA ILE A 129 -6.26 18.94 4.37
C ILE A 129 -7.39 18.55 5.31
N VAL A 130 -8.37 19.44 5.43
CA VAL A 130 -9.62 19.16 6.15
C VAL A 130 -10.77 19.43 5.19
N GLU A 131 -11.64 18.46 4.99
CA GLU A 131 -12.87 18.64 4.24
C GLU A 131 -14.05 18.49 5.19
N LYS A 132 -14.78 19.59 5.38
CA LYS A 132 -16.05 19.63 6.10
C LYS A 132 -17.18 19.54 5.09
N ARG A 133 -18.13 18.66 5.38
CA ARG A 133 -19.19 18.31 4.44
C ARG A 133 -20.52 18.31 5.18
N VAL A 134 -21.53 18.93 4.57
CA VAL A 134 -22.92 18.81 4.99
C VAL A 134 -23.65 18.07 3.90
N THR A 135 -24.00 16.82 4.16
CA THR A 135 -24.61 15.93 3.16
C THR A 135 -26.08 15.73 3.47
N THR A 136 -26.93 16.05 2.50
CA THR A 136 -28.36 15.78 2.52
C THR A 136 -28.63 14.54 1.68
N PRO A 137 -28.93 13.38 2.31
CA PRO A 137 -29.22 12.17 1.59
C PRO A 137 -30.58 12.27 0.88
N GLY A 138 -30.68 11.61 -0.26
CA GLY A 138 -31.91 11.27 -0.94
C GLY A 138 -32.15 9.78 -0.74
N PRO A 139 -33.37 9.40 -0.37
CA PRO A 139 -33.78 9.05 1.00
C PRO A 139 -32.76 8.38 1.96
N LEU A 140 -31.66 7.82 1.48
CA LEU A 140 -30.67 7.07 2.28
C LEU A 140 -29.29 7.13 1.63
N LEU A 141 -28.25 7.40 2.42
CA LEU A 141 -26.85 7.32 1.98
C LEU A 141 -26.05 6.37 2.87
N THR A 142 -25.66 5.22 2.33
CA THR A 142 -24.87 4.20 3.04
C THR A 142 -23.37 4.38 2.85
N HIS A 143 -22.97 4.96 1.72
CA HIS A 143 -21.58 5.16 1.38
C HIS A 143 -21.42 6.29 0.37
N ARG A 144 -20.18 6.72 0.16
CA ARG A 144 -19.78 7.57 -0.97
C ARG A 144 -18.31 7.36 -1.29
N THR A 145 -17.89 7.72 -2.48
CA THR A 145 -16.46 7.81 -2.80
C THR A 145 -15.95 9.25 -2.73
N MET A 146 -14.65 9.40 -2.51
CA MET A 146 -13.94 10.66 -2.61
C MET A 146 -12.53 10.43 -3.14
N ARG A 147 -11.91 11.51 -3.64
CA ARG A 147 -10.49 11.54 -4.02
C ARG A 147 -9.76 12.50 -3.08
N PRO A 148 -8.88 12.01 -2.19
CA PRO A 148 -8.06 12.89 -1.39
C PRO A 148 -7.10 13.69 -2.26
N ILE A 149 -6.80 14.92 -1.84
CA ILE A 149 -5.73 15.73 -2.41
C ILE A 149 -4.39 15.11 -1.96
N VAL A 150 -3.62 14.59 -2.91
CA VAL A 150 -2.34 13.92 -2.64
C VAL A 150 -1.26 14.44 -3.61
N PRO A 151 0.04 14.32 -3.25
CA PRO A 151 1.14 14.60 -4.15
C PRO A 151 0.99 13.86 -5.48
N THR A 152 1.19 14.57 -6.58
CA THR A 152 1.15 14.00 -7.94
C THR A 152 2.49 14.10 -8.67
N TYR A 153 3.50 14.71 -8.05
CA TYR A 153 4.80 14.97 -8.67
C TYR A 153 5.72 13.75 -8.66
N ASP A 154 5.48 12.77 -7.79
CA ASP A 154 6.24 11.52 -7.75
C ASP A 154 5.54 10.44 -8.60
N ASP A 155 6.29 9.66 -9.36
CA ASP A 155 5.77 8.49 -10.10
C ASP A 155 5.25 7.37 -9.18
N ARG A 156 5.43 7.53 -7.85
CA ARG A 156 4.95 6.59 -6.84
C ARG A 156 3.47 6.82 -6.57
N ILE A 157 2.70 5.72 -6.63
CA ILE A 157 1.29 5.71 -6.19
C ILE A 157 1.26 5.97 -4.67
N VAL A 158 0.59 7.05 -4.26
CA VAL A 158 0.31 7.34 -2.85
C VAL A 158 -0.71 6.33 -2.33
N ARG A 159 -0.36 5.62 -1.26
CA ARG A 159 -1.26 4.68 -0.58
C ARG A 159 -2.03 5.37 0.53
N LEU A 160 -3.21 4.84 0.88
CA LEU A 160 -3.95 5.38 2.02
C LEU A 160 -3.18 5.19 3.33
N ASP A 161 -2.48 4.07 3.50
CA ASP A 161 -1.64 3.80 4.69
C ASP A 161 -0.48 4.78 4.84
N ASP A 162 -0.04 5.41 3.73
CA ASP A 162 1.00 6.43 3.73
C ASP A 162 0.43 7.82 4.11
N VAL A 163 -0.90 7.96 4.24
CA VAL A 163 -1.61 9.21 4.55
C VAL A 163 -2.33 9.06 5.89
N ALA A 164 -1.98 9.89 6.87
CA ALA A 164 -2.69 9.88 8.15
C ALA A 164 -4.12 10.42 7.93
N PHE A 165 -5.08 9.50 7.77
CA PHE A 165 -6.47 9.78 7.39
C PHE A 165 -7.42 9.57 8.58
N LYS A 166 -8.31 10.52 8.83
CA LYS A 166 -9.30 10.47 9.91
C LYS A 166 -10.63 10.98 9.39
N ALA A 167 -11.68 10.21 9.59
CA ALA A 167 -13.04 10.61 9.25
C ALA A 167 -13.94 10.48 10.47
N TYR A 168 -14.80 11.46 10.66
CA TYR A 168 -15.76 11.46 11.75
C TYR A 168 -17.00 12.26 11.38
N ARG A 169 -18.09 12.02 12.08
CA ARG A 169 -19.32 12.81 11.99
C ARG A 169 -19.69 13.34 13.36
N GLN A 170 -20.37 14.48 13.41
CA GLN A 170 -20.75 15.08 14.69
C GLN A 170 -21.87 14.28 15.40
N THR A 171 -22.72 13.60 14.62
CA THR A 171 -23.81 12.77 15.11
C THR A 171 -23.32 11.37 15.54
N SER A 172 -24.21 10.57 16.16
CA SER A 172 -23.87 9.20 16.56
C SER A 172 -23.48 8.35 15.35
N GLY A 173 -22.50 7.46 15.54
CA GLY A 173 -22.03 6.46 14.56
C GLY A 173 -20.64 6.75 14.00
N THR A 174 -20.26 5.98 12.99
CA THR A 174 -18.87 5.90 12.51
C THR A 174 -18.77 6.06 11.00
N ILE A 175 -17.58 6.44 10.56
CA ILE A 175 -17.21 6.47 9.15
C ILE A 175 -16.01 5.56 8.96
N THR A 176 -16.17 4.50 8.18
CA THR A 176 -15.06 3.62 7.80
C THR A 176 -14.54 4.06 6.43
N ALA A 177 -13.26 4.41 6.37
CA ALA A 177 -12.58 4.78 5.12
C ALA A 177 -11.79 3.59 4.58
N LEU A 178 -12.09 3.17 3.35
CA LEU A 178 -11.40 2.07 2.68
C LEU A 178 -10.67 2.56 1.42
N PRO A 179 -9.42 2.14 1.20
CA PRO A 179 -8.71 2.48 -0.03
C PRO A 179 -9.28 1.72 -1.22
N LEU A 180 -9.49 2.42 -2.33
CA LEU A 180 -9.78 1.85 -3.64
C LEU A 180 -8.56 2.11 -4.55
N GLU A 181 -7.53 1.29 -4.38
CA GLU A 181 -6.29 1.37 -5.18
C GLU A 181 -6.47 0.60 -6.49
N GLN A 182 -6.77 1.29 -7.58
CA GLN A 182 -6.90 0.65 -8.90
C GLN A 182 -6.24 1.44 -10.05
N THR A 183 -5.78 2.67 -9.79
CA THR A 183 -5.09 3.52 -10.77
C THR A 183 -4.00 4.32 -10.06
N ARG A 184 -3.20 5.13 -10.80
CA ARG A 184 -2.22 6.06 -10.18
C ARG A 184 -2.86 7.09 -9.23
N LEU A 185 -4.19 7.16 -9.16
CA LEU A 185 -4.94 8.07 -8.30
C LEU A 185 -5.56 7.30 -7.13
N LEU A 186 -5.28 7.77 -5.92
CA LEU A 186 -5.91 7.26 -4.71
C LEU A 186 -7.39 7.64 -4.69
N ARG A 187 -8.26 6.65 -4.48
CA ARG A 187 -9.69 6.83 -4.21
C ARG A 187 -9.99 6.23 -2.84
N VAL A 188 -10.94 6.83 -2.12
CA VAL A 188 -11.35 6.37 -0.79
C VAL A 188 -12.85 6.15 -0.80
N TRP A 189 -13.27 4.98 -0.35
CA TRP A 189 -14.67 4.63 -0.12
C TRP A 189 -15.02 4.89 1.34
N MET A 190 -15.95 5.82 1.56
CA MET A 190 -16.43 6.21 2.88
C MET A 190 -17.74 5.46 3.14
N ILE A 191 -17.76 4.62 4.16
CA ILE A 191 -18.93 3.84 4.57
C ILE A 191 -19.48 4.44 5.86
N PHE A 192 -20.77 4.74 5.87
CA PHE A 192 -21.46 5.35 7.01
C PHE A 192 -22.23 4.30 7.79
N ASP A 193 -21.97 4.20 9.10
CA ASP A 193 -22.67 3.25 9.98
C ASP A 193 -23.13 3.91 11.30
N PRO A 194 -24.45 4.06 11.53
CA PRO A 194 -25.54 3.79 10.59
C PRO A 194 -25.52 4.70 9.37
N ALA A 195 -26.21 4.30 8.31
CA ALA A 195 -26.41 5.10 7.11
C ALA A 195 -27.09 6.44 7.40
N MET A 196 -26.81 7.46 6.59
CA MET A 196 -27.41 8.79 6.74
C MET A 196 -28.82 8.80 6.14
N THR A 197 -29.80 9.23 6.94
CA THR A 197 -31.20 9.40 6.54
C THR A 197 -31.68 10.85 6.63
N SER A 198 -30.87 11.74 7.20
CA SER A 198 -31.13 13.16 7.35
C SER A 198 -29.86 13.97 7.06
N PRO A 199 -29.99 15.29 6.80
CA PRO A 199 -28.84 16.18 6.65
C PRO A 199 -27.84 16.01 7.79
N THR A 200 -26.60 15.65 7.45
CA THR A 200 -25.58 15.30 8.44
C THR A 200 -24.27 16.02 8.13
N GLU A 201 -23.69 16.65 9.15
CA GLU A 201 -22.34 17.20 9.08
C GLU A 201 -21.30 16.12 9.43
N TRP A 202 -20.27 16.04 8.59
CA TRP A 202 -19.12 15.20 8.81
C TRP A 202 -17.86 15.82 8.25
N GLN A 203 -16.73 15.31 8.72
CA GLN A 203 -15.42 15.83 8.39
C GLN A 203 -14.47 14.69 8.07
N VAL A 204 -13.57 14.96 7.14
CA VAL A 204 -12.40 14.14 6.91
C VAL A 204 -11.15 15.01 6.98
N GLU A 205 -10.18 14.58 7.77
CA GLU A 205 -8.85 15.16 7.85
C GLU A 205 -7.84 14.17 7.28
N TYR A 206 -6.93 14.65 6.45
CA TYR A 206 -5.81 13.85 5.98
C TYR A 206 -4.52 14.66 5.85
N ARG A 207 -3.39 13.99 6.08
CA ARG A 207 -2.05 14.60 6.09
C ARG A 207 -1.13 13.93 5.07
N PRO A 208 -1.22 14.35 3.80
CA PRO A 208 -0.34 13.87 2.77
C PRO A 208 1.03 14.51 2.95
N ARG A 209 2.01 13.72 3.38
CA ARG A 209 3.35 14.21 3.69
C ARG A 209 4.00 14.86 2.47
N GLY A 210 4.51 16.07 2.64
CA GLY A 210 5.24 16.81 1.62
C GLY A 210 4.37 17.32 0.46
N LEU A 211 3.03 17.32 0.60
CA LEU A 211 2.13 17.84 -0.43
C LEU A 211 2.56 19.21 -0.95
N TRP A 212 3.03 20.10 -0.06
CA TRP A 212 3.40 21.47 -0.41
C TRP A 212 4.91 21.70 -0.48
N ARG A 213 5.71 20.64 -0.58
CA ARG A 213 7.17 20.76 -0.72
C ARG A 213 7.57 21.62 -1.93
N PRO A 214 7.00 21.44 -3.15
CA PRO A 214 7.35 22.27 -4.29
C PRO A 214 7.06 23.76 -4.06
N LEU A 215 5.92 24.07 -3.42
CA LEU A 215 5.53 25.44 -3.07
C LEU A 215 6.52 26.08 -2.08
N ARG A 216 7.03 25.32 -1.11
CA ARG A 216 8.05 25.80 -0.15
C ARG A 216 9.41 26.02 -0.82
N GLU A 217 9.85 25.08 -1.66
CA GLU A 217 11.17 25.12 -2.29
C GLU A 217 11.28 26.16 -3.41
N ARG A 218 10.22 26.28 -4.23
CA ARG A 218 10.25 27.06 -5.49
C ARG A 218 9.42 28.34 -5.40
N GLY A 219 8.58 28.47 -4.37
CA GLY A 219 7.63 29.58 -4.23
C GLY A 219 6.42 29.47 -5.14
N TRP A 220 6.28 28.35 -5.87
CA TRP A 220 5.18 28.09 -6.79
C TRP A 220 4.80 26.61 -6.79
N ASP A 221 3.51 26.34 -6.83
CA ASP A 221 2.95 25.00 -7.02
C ASP A 221 1.54 25.08 -7.62
N GLN A 222 1.00 23.94 -8.02
CA GLN A 222 -0.33 23.81 -8.57
C GLN A 222 -1.15 22.79 -7.78
N LEU A 223 -2.34 23.20 -7.35
CA LEU A 223 -3.37 22.29 -6.85
C LEU A 223 -4.37 21.99 -7.96
N VAL A 224 -4.54 20.70 -8.25
CA VAL A 224 -5.60 20.21 -9.15
C VAL A 224 -6.60 19.41 -8.32
N TRP A 225 -7.88 19.73 -8.48
CA TRP A 225 -8.97 18.97 -7.88
C TRP A 225 -10.05 18.68 -8.92
N GLU A 226 -10.51 17.44 -8.96
CA GLU A 226 -11.55 16.99 -9.88
C GLU A 226 -12.79 16.55 -9.12
N ASP A 227 -13.89 17.29 -9.29
CA ASP A 227 -15.23 16.82 -8.92
C ASP A 227 -15.71 15.83 -9.98
N ARG A 228 -15.20 14.61 -9.96
CA ARG A 228 -15.72 13.52 -10.78
C ARG A 228 -16.44 12.50 -9.91
N LEU A 229 -17.54 12.91 -9.29
CA LEU A 229 -18.70 12.03 -9.30
C LEU A 229 -19.16 12.00 -10.77
N PRO A 230 -19.18 10.86 -11.46
CA PRO A 230 -19.56 10.79 -12.87
C PRO A 230 -21.02 11.25 -13.03
N THR A 231 -21.21 12.54 -13.25
CA THR A 231 -22.44 13.10 -13.78
C THR A 231 -22.38 12.88 -15.28
N ALA A 232 -23.36 12.15 -15.83
CA ALA A 232 -23.53 12.10 -17.28
C ALA A 232 -23.59 13.55 -17.79
N ALA A 233 -22.86 13.86 -18.87
CA ALA A 233 -22.74 15.20 -19.41
C ALA A 233 -24.09 15.94 -19.37
N GLY A 234 -24.15 17.04 -18.62
CA GLY A 234 -25.37 17.84 -18.46
C GLY A 234 -26.20 17.58 -17.18
N THR A 235 -25.77 16.73 -16.26
CA THR A 235 -26.43 16.59 -14.93
C THR A 235 -25.77 17.46 -13.85
N PRO A 236 -26.54 18.05 -12.92
CA PRO A 236 -26.00 18.93 -11.87
C PRO A 236 -25.04 18.17 -10.95
N SER A 237 -23.99 18.86 -10.46
CA SER A 237 -23.11 18.31 -9.42
C SER A 237 -23.94 17.94 -8.18
N ALA A 238 -23.46 16.94 -7.43
CA ALA A 238 -23.97 16.69 -6.09
C ALA A 238 -23.69 17.90 -5.17
N PHE A 239 -22.68 18.70 -5.49
CA PHE A 239 -22.34 19.87 -4.71
C PHE A 239 -23.33 21.00 -4.97
N THR A 240 -23.84 21.58 -3.88
CA THR A 240 -24.65 22.79 -3.90
C THR A 240 -23.81 24.04 -3.67
N ARG A 241 -22.65 23.89 -3.01
CA ARG A 241 -21.67 24.95 -2.78
C ARG A 241 -20.30 24.33 -2.53
N PHE A 242 -19.26 24.97 -3.06
CA PHE A 242 -17.88 24.54 -2.88
C PHE A 242 -17.00 25.73 -2.45
N GLN A 243 -16.35 25.60 -1.29
CA GLN A 243 -15.44 26.59 -0.75
C GLN A 243 -14.08 25.96 -0.45
N VAL A 244 -13.01 26.69 -0.77
CA VAL A 244 -11.64 26.33 -0.40
C VAL A 244 -11.00 27.47 0.37
N THR A 245 -10.55 27.19 1.58
CA THR A 245 -9.74 28.11 2.40
C THR A 245 -8.29 27.67 2.32
N PHE A 246 -7.44 28.48 1.70
CA PHE A 246 -6.00 28.28 1.67
C PHE A 246 -5.37 28.99 2.86
N SER A 247 -4.67 28.24 3.70
CA SER A 247 -3.98 28.74 4.90
C SER A 247 -2.48 28.56 4.74
N PHE A 248 -1.75 29.67 4.56
CA PHE A 248 -0.31 29.72 4.37
C PHE A 248 0.41 30.07 5.68
N PRO A 249 1.68 29.65 5.86
CA PRO A 249 2.48 30.07 7.00
C PRO A 249 2.66 31.59 7.01
N GLU A 250 3.12 32.12 8.14
CA GLU A 250 3.45 33.53 8.25
C GLU A 250 4.63 33.86 7.32
N ASN A 251 4.39 34.80 6.40
CA ASN A 251 5.37 35.25 5.41
C ASN A 251 5.37 36.79 5.35
N ALA A 252 6.53 37.36 4.98
CA ALA A 252 6.72 38.80 4.86
C ALA A 252 5.86 39.42 3.75
N LYS A 253 5.62 38.67 2.67
CA LYS A 253 4.73 39.05 1.58
C LYS A 253 3.47 38.19 1.62
N PRO A 254 2.29 38.75 1.26
CA PRO A 254 1.08 37.96 1.15
C PRO A 254 1.26 36.89 0.05
N PRO A 255 0.75 35.67 0.27
CA PRO A 255 0.67 34.67 -0.79
C PRO A 255 -0.34 35.11 -1.85
N SER A 256 -0.29 34.46 -3.00
CA SER A 256 -1.29 34.65 -4.06
C SER A 256 -1.77 33.29 -4.54
N VAL A 257 -3.09 33.16 -4.64
CA VAL A 257 -3.78 32.02 -5.22
C VAL A 257 -4.57 32.53 -6.42
N LYS A 258 -4.47 31.84 -7.55
CA LYS A 258 -5.23 32.16 -8.76
C LYS A 258 -5.89 30.92 -9.31
N GLU A 259 -7.21 30.95 -9.45
CA GLU A 259 -7.94 29.89 -10.15
C GLU A 259 -7.85 30.12 -11.66
N ARG A 260 -7.56 29.07 -12.44
CA ARG A 260 -7.23 29.20 -13.87
C ARG A 260 -8.44 29.43 -14.77
N GLU A 261 -9.57 28.81 -14.46
CA GLU A 261 -10.72 28.72 -15.35
C GLU A 261 -11.79 29.79 -15.07
N GLY A 262 -11.65 30.56 -13.99
CA GLY A 262 -12.57 31.63 -13.60
C GLY A 262 -13.93 31.13 -13.09
N TYR A 263 -14.00 29.92 -12.53
CA TYR A 263 -15.25 29.32 -12.06
C TYR A 263 -15.78 29.92 -10.76
N GLY A 264 -14.90 30.40 -9.91
CA GLY A 264 -15.24 30.94 -8.60
C GLY A 264 -14.65 32.32 -8.35
N VAL A 265 -14.96 32.86 -7.18
CA VAL A 265 -14.46 34.15 -6.71
C VAL A 265 -13.43 33.91 -5.62
N ILE A 266 -12.33 34.66 -5.67
CA ILE A 266 -11.28 34.64 -4.66
C ILE A 266 -11.32 35.92 -3.84
N GLU A 267 -11.29 35.79 -2.52
CA GLU A 267 -11.17 36.89 -1.58
C GLU A 267 -9.70 37.32 -1.43
N GLU A 268 -9.47 38.58 -1.07
CA GLU A 268 -8.13 39.11 -0.79
C GLU A 268 -7.47 38.37 0.39
N PRO A 269 -6.12 38.25 0.41
CA PRO A 269 -5.41 37.65 1.53
C PRO A 269 -5.65 38.41 2.84
N VAL A 270 -6.15 37.70 3.85
CA VAL A 270 -6.36 38.25 5.19
C VAL A 270 -5.44 37.53 6.18
N ARG A 271 -4.96 38.24 7.20
CA ARG A 271 -4.27 37.60 8.32
C ARG A 271 -5.28 37.04 9.32
N GLY A 272 -5.23 35.72 9.52
CA GLY A 272 -6.03 35.05 10.54
C GLY A 272 -5.49 35.29 11.96
N PRO A 273 -6.25 34.90 13.00
CA PRO A 273 -5.85 35.06 14.41
C PRO A 273 -4.53 34.35 14.77
N SER A 274 -4.17 33.32 14.00
CA SER A 274 -2.92 32.55 14.17
C SER A 274 -1.70 33.21 13.52
N GLY A 275 -1.85 34.40 12.92
CA GLY A 275 -0.80 35.08 12.15
C GLY A 275 -0.61 34.53 10.73
N ARG A 276 -1.31 33.43 10.39
CA ARG A 276 -1.30 32.80 9.07
C ARG A 276 -2.05 33.65 8.05
N TRP A 277 -1.62 33.58 6.80
CA TRP A 277 -2.35 34.18 5.69
C TRP A 277 -3.46 33.23 5.24
N GLU A 278 -4.68 33.74 5.13
CA GLU A 278 -5.85 33.01 4.70
C GLU A 278 -6.44 33.65 3.43
N MET A 279 -6.76 32.80 2.45
CA MET A 279 -7.45 33.19 1.23
C MET A 279 -8.63 32.25 1.02
N VAL A 280 -9.80 32.80 0.74
CA VAL A 280 -11.01 32.00 0.52
C VAL A 280 -11.40 32.08 -0.94
N TRP A 281 -11.56 30.93 -1.56
CA TRP A 281 -12.13 30.78 -2.89
C TRP A 281 -13.49 30.10 -2.79
N ARG A 282 -14.48 30.55 -3.58
CA ARG A 282 -15.86 30.01 -3.56
C ARG A 282 -16.43 29.84 -4.95
N ASP A 283 -17.08 28.71 -5.18
CA ASP A 283 -17.99 28.45 -6.31
C ASP A 283 -19.37 28.10 -5.73
N GLU A 284 -20.34 28.99 -5.97
CA GLU A 284 -21.73 28.85 -5.50
C GLU A 284 -22.57 27.93 -6.39
N LYS A 285 -22.07 27.53 -7.57
CA LYS A 285 -22.77 26.65 -8.52
C LYS A 285 -21.80 25.64 -9.13
N PRO A 286 -21.20 24.76 -8.31
CA PRO A 286 -20.29 23.74 -8.80
C PRO A 286 -21.05 22.79 -9.74
N ALA A 287 -20.37 22.35 -10.81
CA ALA A 287 -21.01 21.63 -11.91
C ALA A 287 -20.16 20.45 -12.42
N GLY A 288 -19.50 19.72 -11.51
CA GLY A 288 -18.66 18.57 -11.89
C GLY A 288 -17.41 18.98 -12.67
N ARG A 289 -16.77 20.08 -12.24
CA ARG A 289 -15.67 20.72 -12.95
C ARG A 289 -14.31 20.20 -12.47
N ARG A 290 -13.28 20.44 -13.28
CA ARG A 290 -11.88 20.30 -12.87
C ARG A 290 -11.39 21.68 -12.46
N TYR A 291 -11.06 21.83 -11.19
CA TYR A 291 -10.55 23.08 -10.61
C TYR A 291 -9.03 23.04 -10.55
N ILE A 292 -8.40 24.14 -10.94
CA ILE A 292 -6.94 24.27 -10.94
C ILE A 292 -6.59 25.61 -10.32
N TRP A 293 -5.81 25.57 -9.24
CA TRP A 293 -5.28 26.76 -8.58
C TRP A 293 -3.77 26.79 -8.70
N ASP A 294 -3.26 27.92 -9.18
CA ASP A 294 -1.84 28.25 -9.10
C ASP A 294 -1.59 28.96 -7.76
N LEU A 295 -0.70 28.39 -6.95
CA LEU A 295 -0.33 28.94 -5.66
C LEU A 295 1.07 29.55 -5.75
N THR A 296 1.24 30.71 -5.13
CA THR A 296 2.52 31.41 -5.04
C THR A 296 2.74 31.93 -3.64
N GLN A 297 3.98 31.83 -3.15
CA GLN A 297 4.39 32.45 -1.89
C GLN A 297 5.85 32.90 -1.97
N SER A 298 6.23 33.82 -1.08
CA SER A 298 7.64 34.13 -0.88
C SER A 298 8.37 32.89 -0.35
N VAL A 299 9.45 32.50 -1.01
CA VAL A 299 10.38 31.51 -0.44
C VAL A 299 11.12 32.20 0.71
N GLY A 300 11.11 31.58 1.89
CA GLY A 300 11.95 32.04 2.99
C GLY A 300 13.42 31.93 2.56
N GLY A 301 14.06 33.08 2.33
CA GLY A 301 15.51 33.12 2.26
C GLY A 301 16.07 32.86 3.66
N PRO A 302 17.22 32.15 3.79
CA PRO A 302 17.95 32.11 5.04
C PRO A 302 18.30 33.52 5.56
#